data_AF-A0A931Z324-F1
#
_entry.id   AF-A0A931Z324-F1
#
_cell.length_a   1.000
_cell.length_b   1.000
_cell.length_c   1.000
_cell.angle_alpha   90.00
_cell.angle_beta   90.00
_cell.angle_gamma   90.00
#
_symmetry.space_group_name_H-M   'P 1'
#
loop_
_entity.id
_entity.type
_entity.pdbx_description
1 polymer ?
#
loop_
_entity_poly.entity_id
_entity_poly.type
_entity_poly.pdbx_seq_one_letter_code
_entity_poly.pdbx_strand_id
1 'polypeptide(L)'
;ITLENEAHDESGFPANVAAVCARVNSPGLGTQYDPCNYYHAGVEPFPGAYEAVKKHLRYVHLKGGCRYDAGITGIHQGSAMRDSTRDFIGYLPLPDAAFNVEAIVRRLKRDGYKGWISLEPHVPGDHILEYYQREIPYLRELISR
;
A
#
# COMPACT_ATOMS: atom_id res chain seq x y z
N ILE A 1 10.27 14.67 5.07
CA ILE A 1 8.80 14.70 5.01
C ILE A 1 8.35 13.74 3.92
N THR A 2 7.30 12.96 4.18
CA THR A 2 6.66 12.07 3.22
C THR A 2 5.24 12.54 2.96
N LEU A 3 4.89 12.74 1.69
CA LEU A 3 3.50 12.81 1.26
C LEU A 3 2.97 11.37 1.23
N GLU A 4 1.94 11.08 2.00
CA GLU A 4 1.20 9.82 1.88
C GLU A 4 0.29 9.88 0.67
N ASN A 5 0.20 8.78 -0.09
CA ASN A 5 -0.85 8.61 -1.09
C ASN A 5 -2.11 8.12 -0.39
N GLU A 6 -3.21 8.87 -0.48
CA GLU A 6 -4.49 8.62 0.18
C GLU A 6 -5.60 8.44 -0.87
N ALA A 7 -6.49 7.47 -0.65
CA ALA A 7 -7.45 7.05 -1.67
C ALA A 7 -8.49 8.14 -1.99
N HIS A 8 -8.89 8.92 -0.99
CA HIS A 8 -10.00 9.87 -1.10
C HIS A 8 -9.59 11.31 -1.38
N ASP A 9 -8.32 11.57 -1.70
CA ASP A 9 -7.86 12.88 -2.15
C ASP A 9 -7.02 12.80 -3.44
N GLU A 10 -6.45 13.92 -3.88
CA GLU A 10 -5.71 13.98 -5.16
C GLU A 10 -4.41 13.18 -5.16
N SER A 11 -3.91 12.77 -3.99
CA SER A 11 -2.74 11.92 -3.85
C SER A 11 -3.04 10.44 -4.14
N GLY A 12 -4.31 10.06 -4.32
CA GLY A 12 -4.72 8.73 -4.75
C GLY A 12 -4.23 8.37 -6.17
N PHE A 13 -3.83 9.37 -6.96
CA PHE A 13 -3.23 9.17 -8.28
C PHE A 13 -1.70 9.34 -8.24
N PRO A 14 -0.93 8.32 -8.67
CA PRO A 14 0.53 8.33 -8.54
C PRO A 14 1.20 9.43 -9.39
N ALA A 15 0.57 9.83 -10.50
CA ALA A 15 1.05 10.94 -11.32
C ALA A 15 0.97 12.29 -10.58
N ASN A 16 -0.08 12.51 -9.79
CA ASN A 16 -0.25 13.72 -8.99
C ASN A 16 0.80 13.78 -7.87
N VAL A 17 1.01 12.67 -7.17
CA VAL A 17 2.07 12.53 -6.15
C VAL A 17 3.45 12.84 -6.74
N ALA A 18 3.79 12.22 -7.87
CA ALA A 18 5.05 12.46 -8.56
C ALA A 18 5.19 13.94 -8.99
N ALA A 19 4.12 14.55 -9.51
CA ALA A 19 4.12 15.95 -9.92
C ALA A 19 4.34 16.91 -8.74
N VAL A 20 3.73 16.64 -7.57
CA VAL A 20 3.94 17.43 -6.35
C VAL A 20 5.39 17.34 -5.89
N CYS A 21 5.95 16.13 -5.76
CA CYS A 21 7.34 15.95 -5.37
C CYS A 21 8.32 16.61 -6.37
N ALA A 22 8.07 16.47 -7.67
CA ALA A 22 8.87 17.10 -8.71
C ALA A 22 8.77 18.64 -8.68
N ARG A 23 7.59 19.20 -8.37
CA ARG A 23 7.40 20.65 -8.27
C ARG A 23 8.12 21.25 -7.07
N VAL A 24 8.09 20.57 -5.92
CA VAL A 24 8.81 21.01 -4.71
C VAL A 24 10.32 20.89 -4.90
N ASN A 25 10.79 19.86 -5.64
CA ASN A 25 12.18 19.68 -6.04
C ASN A 25 13.20 19.85 -4.88
N SER A 26 12.92 19.23 -3.74
CA SER A 26 13.76 19.33 -2.55
C SER A 26 14.07 17.94 -1.99
N PRO A 27 15.30 17.66 -1.54
CA PRO A 27 15.62 16.40 -0.87
C PRO A 27 14.85 16.20 0.44
N GLY A 28 14.29 17.27 1.02
CA GLY A 28 13.50 17.22 2.26
C GLY A 28 12.08 16.67 2.09
N LEU A 29 11.57 16.58 0.86
CA LEU A 29 10.26 16.01 0.55
C LEU A 29 10.41 14.78 -0.36
N GLY A 30 9.66 13.74 -0.05
CA GLY A 30 9.38 12.63 -0.95
C GLY A 30 8.00 12.08 -0.67
N THR A 31 7.76 10.85 -1.10
CA THR A 31 6.47 10.18 -0.90
C THR A 31 6.62 8.90 -0.10
N GLN A 32 5.57 8.59 0.63
CA GLN A 32 5.28 7.24 1.06
C GLN A 32 4.54 6.51 -0.06
N TYR A 33 4.75 5.21 -0.17
CA TYR A 33 4.00 4.32 -1.06
C TYR A 33 3.21 3.33 -0.22
N ASP A 34 1.88 3.45 -0.28
CA ASP A 34 0.93 2.46 0.23
C ASP A 34 0.20 1.84 -0.98
N PRO A 35 0.44 0.54 -1.30
CA PRO A 35 -0.23 -0.12 -2.40
C PRO A 35 -1.73 -0.34 -2.16
N CYS A 36 -2.16 -0.48 -0.90
CA CYS A 36 -3.57 -0.61 -0.56
C CYS A 36 -4.32 0.68 -0.85
N ASN A 37 -3.74 1.84 -0.54
CA ASN A 37 -4.38 3.13 -0.83
C ASN A 37 -4.52 3.35 -2.36
N TYR A 38 -3.55 2.92 -3.18
CA TYR A 38 -3.73 2.94 -4.64
C TYR A 38 -4.84 2.00 -5.09
N TYR A 39 -4.87 0.76 -4.58
CA TYR A 39 -5.93 -0.18 -4.90
C TYR A 39 -7.31 0.39 -4.53
N HIS A 40 -7.41 0.99 -3.35
CA HIS A 40 -8.60 1.65 -2.82
C HIS A 40 -9.05 2.86 -3.67
N ALA A 41 -8.09 3.56 -4.28
CA ALA A 41 -8.33 4.60 -5.27
C ALA A 41 -8.75 4.07 -6.67
N GLY A 42 -8.80 2.75 -6.87
CA GLY A 42 -9.04 2.13 -8.18
C GLY A 42 -7.82 2.17 -9.11
N VAL A 43 -6.63 2.40 -8.57
CA VAL A 43 -5.36 2.43 -9.30
C VAL A 43 -4.62 1.11 -9.11
N GLU A 44 -4.07 0.56 -10.21
CA GLU A 44 -3.18 -0.60 -10.12
C GLU A 44 -1.92 -0.25 -9.30
N PRO A 45 -1.70 -0.88 -8.13
CA PRO A 45 -0.58 -0.49 -7.26
C PRO A 45 0.79 -0.81 -7.89
N PHE A 46 0.88 -1.96 -8.57
CA PHE A 46 2.12 -2.44 -9.14
C PHE A 46 1.88 -3.15 -10.48
N PRO A 47 2.71 -2.91 -11.52
CA PRO A 47 3.91 -2.06 -11.48
C PRO A 47 3.63 -0.57 -11.68
N GLY A 48 2.44 -0.19 -12.18
CA GLY A 48 2.14 1.17 -12.64
C GLY A 48 2.39 2.26 -11.61
N ALA A 49 1.68 2.23 -10.48
CA ALA A 49 1.82 3.28 -9.46
C ALA A 49 3.23 3.33 -8.85
N TYR A 50 3.83 2.17 -8.57
CA TYR A 50 5.22 2.09 -8.10
C TYR A 50 6.20 2.80 -9.04
N GLU A 51 6.16 2.52 -10.35
CA GLU A 51 7.08 3.11 -11.33
C GLU A 51 6.97 4.63 -11.41
N ALA A 52 5.74 5.14 -11.31
CA ALA A 52 5.49 6.58 -11.34
C ALA A 52 6.12 7.31 -10.15
N VAL A 53 6.14 6.69 -8.96
CA VAL A 53 6.58 7.38 -7.73
C VAL A 53 7.97 6.98 -7.24
N LYS A 54 8.58 5.88 -7.73
CA LYS A 54 9.81 5.30 -7.17
C LYS A 54 10.99 6.27 -7.04
N LYS A 55 11.09 7.28 -7.91
CA LYS A 55 12.15 8.31 -7.87
C LYS A 55 12.07 9.20 -6.63
N HIS A 56 10.88 9.35 -6.07
CA HIS A 56 10.58 10.18 -4.90
C HIS A 56 10.31 9.34 -3.65
N LEU A 57 10.38 8.02 -3.75
CA LEU A 57 10.05 7.11 -2.67
C LEU A 57 11.00 7.28 -1.47
N ARG A 58 10.42 7.37 -0.28
CA ARG A 58 11.14 7.50 1.00
C ARG A 58 10.66 6.50 2.04
N TYR A 59 9.37 6.17 2.04
CA TYR A 59 8.74 5.29 3.03
C TYR A 59 7.74 4.35 2.36
N VAL A 60 7.49 3.18 2.94
CA VAL A 60 6.51 2.22 2.41
C VAL A 60 5.59 1.77 3.54
N HIS A 61 4.29 1.75 3.27
CA HIS A 61 3.33 1.02 4.09
C HIS A 61 2.98 -0.28 3.37
N LEU A 62 2.92 -1.38 4.12
CA LEU A 62 2.32 -2.63 3.67
C LEU A 62 1.06 -2.88 4.48
N LYS A 63 -0.05 -2.78 3.78
CA LYS A 63 -1.41 -3.02 4.23
C LYS A 63 -2.05 -3.95 3.20
N GLY A 64 -2.67 -5.05 3.62
CA GLY A 64 -3.36 -5.93 2.69
C GLY A 64 -4.75 -5.40 2.38
N GLY A 65 -5.16 -5.48 1.12
CA GLY A 65 -6.42 -4.94 0.65
C GLY A 65 -6.99 -5.71 -0.53
N CYS A 66 -8.32 -5.71 -0.63
CA CYS A 66 -9.09 -6.25 -1.75
C CYS A 66 -10.43 -5.52 -1.85
N ARG A 67 -11.22 -5.77 -2.90
CA ARG A 67 -12.63 -5.36 -2.88
C ARG A 67 -13.35 -6.16 -1.80
N TYR A 68 -14.08 -5.48 -0.93
CA TYR A 68 -14.85 -6.14 0.12
C TYR A 68 -15.88 -7.11 -0.46
N ASP A 69 -15.91 -8.32 0.11
CA ASP A 69 -16.90 -9.35 -0.15
C ASP A 69 -17.16 -10.09 1.17
N ALA A 70 -18.41 -10.06 1.64
CA ALA A 70 -18.81 -10.71 2.89
C ALA A 70 -18.65 -12.24 2.86
N GLY A 71 -18.44 -12.85 1.69
CA GLY A 71 -18.10 -14.26 1.55
C GLY A 71 -16.65 -14.61 1.88
N ILE A 72 -15.76 -13.62 2.02
CA ILE A 72 -14.35 -13.84 2.39
C ILE A 72 -14.23 -13.90 3.91
N THR A 73 -13.76 -15.03 4.44
CA THR A 73 -13.57 -15.21 5.89
C THR A 73 -12.51 -14.27 6.44
N GLY A 74 -12.83 -13.55 7.53
CA GLY A 74 -11.86 -12.71 8.26
C GLY A 74 -11.52 -11.38 7.58
N ILE A 75 -12.25 -11.02 6.52
CA ILE A 75 -12.14 -9.71 5.88
C ILE A 75 -12.78 -8.63 6.76
N HIS A 76 -12.15 -7.46 6.86
CA HIS A 76 -12.71 -6.31 7.54
C HIS A 76 -13.15 -5.27 6.51
N GLN A 77 -14.43 -4.89 6.53
CA GLN A 77 -14.93 -3.82 5.67
C GLN A 77 -14.34 -2.47 6.10
N GLY A 78 -13.70 -1.78 5.16
CA GLY A 78 -13.28 -0.39 5.32
C GLY A 78 -14.27 0.60 4.70
N SER A 79 -13.78 1.79 4.35
CA SER A 79 -14.60 2.83 3.72
C SER A 79 -14.89 2.51 2.25
N ALA A 80 -15.78 3.31 1.64
CA ALA A 80 -16.12 3.17 0.23
C ALA A 80 -14.87 3.31 -0.65
N MET A 81 -14.82 2.56 -1.74
CA MET A 81 -13.82 2.78 -2.79
C MET A 81 -13.96 4.19 -3.34
N ARG A 82 -12.86 4.77 -3.84
CA ARG A 82 -12.91 6.12 -4.41
C ARG A 82 -14.02 6.22 -5.46
N ASP A 83 -14.80 7.28 -5.35
CA ASP A 83 -15.92 7.60 -6.25
C ASP A 83 -17.00 6.50 -6.38
N SER A 84 -17.02 5.53 -5.45
CA SER A 84 -18.05 4.48 -5.37
C SER A 84 -18.99 4.69 -4.19
N THR A 85 -20.25 4.32 -4.39
CA THR A 85 -21.27 4.23 -3.34
C THR A 85 -21.66 2.79 -3.02
N ARG A 86 -21.05 1.82 -3.71
CA ARG A 86 -21.45 0.40 -3.68
C ARG A 86 -20.29 -0.54 -3.35
N ASP A 87 -19.08 -0.16 -3.74
CA ASP A 87 -17.88 -0.94 -3.50
C ASP A 87 -17.14 -0.37 -2.29
N PHE A 88 -16.61 -1.25 -1.46
CA PHE A 88 -15.84 -0.90 -0.27
C PHE A 88 -14.47 -1.58 -0.34
N ILE A 89 -13.46 -0.97 0.26
CA ILE A 89 -12.21 -1.69 0.52
C ILE A 89 -12.48 -2.76 1.59
N GLY A 90 -11.85 -3.90 1.43
CA GLY A 90 -11.76 -4.94 2.45
C GLY A 90 -10.31 -5.15 2.85
N TYR A 91 -10.03 -5.08 4.15
CA TYR A 91 -8.72 -5.34 4.70
C TYR A 91 -8.58 -6.82 5.05
N LEU A 92 -7.45 -7.39 4.65
CA LEU A 92 -7.07 -8.78 4.86
C LEU A 92 -5.54 -8.88 4.96
N PRO A 93 -4.97 -10.01 5.44
CA PRO A 93 -3.52 -10.13 5.58
C PRO A 93 -2.77 -10.04 4.25
N LEU A 94 -1.55 -9.49 4.26
CA LEU A 94 -0.73 -9.27 3.06
C LEU A 94 -0.63 -10.44 2.06
N PRO A 95 -0.53 -11.72 2.45
CA PRO A 95 -0.49 -12.84 1.50
C PRO A 95 -1.74 -12.98 0.64
N ASP A 96 -2.89 -12.48 1.12
CA ASP A 96 -4.18 -12.61 0.42
C ASP A 96 -4.57 -11.31 -0.31
N ALA A 97 -3.69 -10.31 -0.34
CA ALA A 97 -3.93 -9.03 -1.00
C ALA A 97 -4.28 -9.22 -2.49
N ALA A 98 -5.22 -8.42 -2.99
CA ALA A 98 -5.62 -8.44 -4.40
C ALA A 98 -4.55 -7.88 -5.35
N PHE A 99 -3.39 -7.47 -4.81
CA PHE A 99 -2.24 -6.96 -5.55
C PHE A 99 -0.97 -7.71 -5.13
N ASN A 100 0.03 -7.71 -6.02
CA ASN A 100 1.21 -8.56 -5.87
C ASN A 100 2.25 -7.99 -4.88
N VAL A 101 2.07 -8.29 -3.59
CA VAL A 101 2.98 -7.87 -2.52
C VAL A 101 4.39 -8.42 -2.73
N GLU A 102 4.55 -9.67 -3.19
CA GLU A 102 5.87 -10.24 -3.44
C GLU A 102 6.66 -9.45 -4.48
N ALA A 103 6.01 -9.08 -5.59
CA ALA A 103 6.63 -8.32 -6.67
C ALA A 103 7.04 -6.93 -6.18
N ILE A 104 6.23 -6.28 -5.35
CA ILE A 104 6.57 -4.99 -4.72
C ILE A 104 7.83 -5.14 -3.85
N VAL A 105 7.86 -6.09 -2.92
CA VAL A 105 9.00 -6.28 -2.00
C VAL A 105 10.28 -6.64 -2.75
N ARG A 106 10.20 -7.57 -3.71
CA ARG A 106 11.35 -7.93 -4.56
C ARG A 106 11.82 -6.74 -5.39
N ARG A 107 10.88 -5.91 -5.87
CA ARG A 107 11.22 -4.74 -6.66
C ARG A 107 11.91 -3.67 -5.83
N LEU A 108 11.43 -3.40 -4.61
CA LEU A 108 12.10 -2.51 -3.66
C LEU A 108 13.55 -2.95 -3.42
N LYS A 109 13.78 -4.24 -3.19
CA LYS A 109 15.13 -4.79 -3.02
C LYS A 109 15.99 -4.58 -4.26
N ARG A 110 15.46 -4.92 -5.44
CA ARG A 110 16.18 -4.79 -6.73
C ARG A 110 16.54 -3.35 -7.06
N ASP A 111 15.64 -2.42 -6.80
CA ASP A 111 15.85 -0.99 -7.06
C ASP A 111 16.69 -0.32 -5.94
N GLY A 112 17.16 -1.10 -4.96
CA GLY A 112 18.11 -0.66 -3.94
C GLY A 112 17.51 0.18 -2.83
N TYR A 113 16.20 0.09 -2.59
CA TYR A 113 15.51 0.82 -1.52
C TYR A 113 16.14 0.51 -0.15
N LYS A 114 16.45 1.57 0.62
CA LYS A 114 17.10 1.50 1.96
C LYS A 114 16.24 2.09 3.08
N GLY A 115 15.02 2.51 2.77
CA GLY A 115 14.12 3.06 3.77
C GLY A 115 13.38 1.97 4.55
N TRP A 116 12.49 2.41 5.43
CA TRP A 116 11.69 1.52 6.26
C TRP A 116 10.38 1.15 5.59
N ILE A 117 9.90 -0.05 5.94
CA ILE A 117 8.59 -0.55 5.57
C ILE A 117 7.80 -0.73 6.87
N SER A 118 6.72 0.01 7.04
CA SER A 118 5.77 -0.24 8.12
C SER A 118 4.82 -1.35 7.74
N LEU A 119 4.54 -2.24 8.69
CA LEU A 119 3.31 -3.03 8.68
C LEU A 119 2.17 -2.16 9.19
N GLU A 120 1.10 -2.07 8.41
CA GLU A 120 -0.08 -1.28 8.78
C GLU A 120 -1.37 -2.09 8.54
N PRO A 121 -1.58 -3.22 9.24
CA PRO A 121 -2.85 -3.91 9.15
C PRO A 121 -3.96 -2.98 9.64
N HIS A 122 -4.88 -2.63 8.75
CA HIS A 122 -5.90 -1.63 9.01
C HIS A 122 -7.16 -2.28 9.58
N VAL A 123 -7.02 -2.88 10.75
CA VAL A 123 -8.08 -3.64 11.45
C VAL A 123 -8.23 -3.18 12.89
N PRO A 124 -9.36 -3.52 13.56
CA PRO A 124 -9.51 -3.25 14.98
C PRO A 124 -8.35 -3.86 15.80
N GLY A 125 -7.96 -3.18 16.87
CA GLY A 125 -6.72 -3.48 17.59
C GLY A 125 -6.68 -4.87 18.24
N ASP A 126 -7.83 -5.47 18.52
CA ASP A 126 -7.97 -6.84 19.03
C ASP A 126 -7.66 -7.91 17.97
N HIS A 127 -7.72 -7.58 16.68
CA HIS A 127 -7.39 -8.48 15.56
C HIS A 127 -5.95 -8.34 15.06
N ILE A 128 -5.19 -7.35 15.54
CA ILE A 128 -3.85 -7.05 15.01
C ILE A 128 -2.86 -8.22 15.13
N LEU A 129 -2.96 -8.99 16.22
CA LEU A 129 -2.07 -10.13 16.48
C LEU A 129 -2.30 -11.28 15.49
N GLU A 130 -3.55 -11.49 15.06
CA GLU A 130 -3.90 -12.50 14.06
C GLU A 130 -3.29 -12.17 12.70
N TYR A 131 -3.28 -10.88 12.33
CA TYR A 131 -2.62 -10.40 11.12
C TYR A 131 -1.11 -10.62 11.21
N TYR A 132 -0.47 -10.19 12.30
CA TYR A 132 0.98 -10.37 12.48
C TYR A 132 1.42 -11.83 12.48
N GLN A 133 0.61 -12.76 13.01
CA GLN A 133 0.90 -14.19 12.93
C GLN A 133 1.02 -14.70 11.49
N ARG A 134 0.31 -14.09 10.54
CA ARG A 134 0.36 -14.45 9.12
C ARG A 134 1.38 -13.63 8.33
N GLU A 135 1.46 -12.33 8.59
CA GLU A 135 2.26 -11.39 7.81
C GLU A 135 3.75 -11.45 8.15
N ILE A 136 4.12 -11.65 9.42
CA ILE A 136 5.53 -11.65 9.83
C ILE A 136 6.30 -12.83 9.20
N PRO A 137 5.82 -14.09 9.24
CA PRO A 137 6.50 -15.19 8.58
C PRO A 137 6.61 -14.99 7.07
N TYR A 138 5.53 -14.53 6.43
CA TYR A 138 5.48 -14.21 5.01
C TYR A 138 6.53 -13.16 4.62
N LEU A 139 6.62 -12.05 5.35
CA LEU A 139 7.61 -11.01 5.06
C LEU A 139 9.03 -11.45 5.36
N ARG A 140 9.26 -12.24 6.42
CA ARG A 140 10.58 -12.83 6.70
C ARG A 140 11.08 -13.63 5.52
N GLU A 141 10.22 -14.39 4.86
CA GLU A 141 10.58 -15.13 3.66
C GLU A 141 10.94 -14.21 2.49
N LEU A 142 10.17 -13.14 2.29
CA LEU A 142 10.41 -12.20 1.19
C LEU A 142 11.67 -11.34 1.35
N ILE A 143 12.04 -10.96 2.58
CA ILE A 143 13.21 -10.10 2.83
C ILE A 143 14.51 -10.88 3.03
N SER A 144 14.44 -12.17 3.39
CA SER A 144 15.63 -13.02 3.58
C SER A 144 16.22 -13.55 2.27
N ARG A 145 15.43 -13.59 1.20
CA ARG A 145 15.84 -13.93 -0.17
C ARG A 145 16.29 -12.68 -0.90
#